data_AF-A0A1M5LTU7-F1
#
_entry.id   AF-A0A1M5LTU7-F1
#
_cell.length_a   1.000
_cell.length_b   1.000
_cell.length_c   1.000
_cell.angle_alpha   90.00
_cell.angle_beta   90.00
_cell.angle_gamma   90.00
#
_symmetry.space_group_name_H-M   'P 1'
#
loop_
_entity.id
_entity.type
_entity.pdbx_description
1 polymer ?
#
loop_
_entity_poly.entity_id
_entity_poly.type
_entity_poly.pdbx_seq_one_letter_code
_entity_poly.pdbx_strand_id
1 'polypeptide(L)'
;MASTTCTRGGCDGPIADLGTLSDEMKTFDQLFGELTDRQRQRPAGSATVAALDAGVHAQGKKVVEEAAEVWMAAEHESAERTAEEISQLLYRIQVIMLGRGLGLEDVYRHL
;
A
#
# COMPACT_ATOMS: atom_id res chain seq x y z
N MET A 1 -58.17 -35.26 -1.82
CA MET A 1 -57.57 -34.80 -0.55
C MET A 1 -56.36 -35.66 -0.25
N ALA A 2 -55.16 -35.13 -0.45
CA ALA A 2 -53.91 -35.65 0.09
C ALA A 2 -52.96 -34.45 0.17
N SER A 3 -52.95 -33.83 1.35
CA SER A 3 -52.08 -32.71 1.69
C SER A 3 -50.73 -33.29 2.09
N THR A 4 -49.70 -33.09 1.27
CA THR A 4 -48.34 -33.52 1.59
C THR A 4 -47.56 -32.32 2.11
N THR A 5 -47.42 -32.29 3.42
CA THR A 5 -46.53 -31.41 4.18
C THR A 5 -45.09 -31.83 3.95
N CYS A 6 -44.21 -30.92 3.54
CA CYS A 6 -42.77 -31.16 3.48
C CYS A 6 -42.14 -30.80 4.82
N THR A 7 -41.60 -31.78 5.53
CA THR A 7 -40.88 -31.67 6.80
C THR A 7 -39.36 -31.77 6.59
N ARG A 8 -38.63 -30.87 7.26
CA ARG A 8 -37.23 -30.90 7.76
C ARG A 8 -36.17 -31.81 7.09
N GLY A 9 -35.10 -31.13 6.66
CA GLY A 9 -33.73 -31.61 6.50
C GLY A 9 -33.01 -30.66 5.53
N GLY A 10 -32.20 -29.70 5.95
CA GLY A 10 -30.92 -29.92 6.64
C GLY A 10 -29.82 -30.01 5.58
N CYS A 11 -29.31 -28.86 5.13
CA CYS A 11 -28.01 -28.76 4.45
C CYS A 11 -27.28 -27.55 5.03
N ASP A 12 -26.44 -27.83 6.02
CA ASP A 12 -25.34 -26.97 6.43
C ASP A 12 -24.38 -26.78 5.26
N GLY A 13 -24.11 -25.53 4.91
CA GLY A 13 -22.99 -25.14 4.09
C GLY A 13 -22.58 -23.74 4.50
N PRO A 14 -21.34 -23.52 4.98
CA PRO A 14 -20.83 -22.16 5.05
C PRO A 14 -20.71 -21.69 3.60
N ILE A 15 -21.57 -20.75 3.19
CA ILE A 15 -21.20 -19.82 2.14
C ILE A 15 -20.15 -18.92 2.78
N ALA A 16 -18.93 -19.46 2.86
CA ALA A 16 -17.74 -18.71 3.19
C ALA A 16 -17.60 -17.65 2.09
N ASP A 17 -17.99 -16.44 2.45
CA ASP A 17 -17.30 -15.18 2.18
C ASP A 17 -16.10 -15.36 1.21
N LEU A 18 -16.39 -15.28 -0.08
CA LEU A 18 -15.38 -15.16 -1.12
C LEU A 18 -15.38 -13.72 -1.61
N GLY A 19 -14.74 -12.90 -0.80
CA GLY A 19 -14.02 -11.72 -1.28
C GLY A 19 -14.89 -10.49 -1.39
N THR A 20 -15.24 -9.91 -0.24
CA THR A 20 -15.12 -8.46 -0.13
C THR A 20 -13.68 -8.12 -0.50
N LEU A 21 -13.45 -7.69 -1.75
CA LEU A 21 -12.20 -7.02 -2.11
C LEU A 21 -12.15 -5.81 -1.20
N SER A 22 -11.33 -5.91 -0.16
CA SER A 22 -11.16 -4.88 0.82
C SER A 22 -10.70 -3.61 0.11
N ASP A 23 -11.63 -2.66 0.00
CA ASP A 23 -11.36 -1.23 -0.11
C ASP A 23 -10.78 -0.74 1.23
N GLU A 24 -9.84 -1.51 1.81
CA GLU A 24 -9.18 -1.16 3.05
C GLU A 24 -8.12 -0.12 2.72
N MET A 25 -8.34 1.08 3.24
CA MET A 25 -7.31 2.10 3.33
C MET A 25 -6.03 1.48 3.87
N LYS A 26 -4.98 1.47 3.02
CA LYS A 26 -3.67 0.95 3.43
C LYS A 26 -3.07 1.88 4.47
N THR A 27 -2.76 1.31 5.62
CA THR A 27 -1.96 2.00 6.64
C THR A 27 -0.50 2.11 6.17
N PHE A 28 0.25 3.05 6.77
CA PHE A 28 1.67 3.23 6.47
C PHE A 28 2.47 1.93 6.69
N ASP A 29 2.16 1.20 7.77
CA ASP A 29 2.80 -0.06 8.14
C ASP A 29 2.48 -1.19 7.15
N GLN A 30 1.23 -1.28 6.69
CA GLN A 30 0.83 -2.26 5.67
C GLN A 30 1.52 -1.99 4.33
N LEU A 31 1.64 -0.72 3.92
CA LEU A 31 2.40 -0.36 2.73
C LEU A 31 3.86 -0.80 2.87
N PHE A 32 4.49 -0.55 4.02
CA PHE A 32 5.89 -0.91 4.24
C PHE A 32 6.10 -2.43 4.19
N GLY A 33 5.18 -3.20 4.77
CA GLY A 33 5.16 -4.66 4.66
C GLY A 33 5.12 -5.12 3.19
N GLU A 34 4.20 -4.56 2.39
CA GLU A 34 4.08 -4.88 0.98
C GLU A 34 5.36 -4.54 0.19
N LEU A 35 5.95 -3.37 0.42
CA LEU A 35 7.19 -2.97 -0.25
C LEU A 35 8.38 -3.86 0.16
N THR A 36 8.44 -4.26 1.43
CA THR A 36 9.44 -5.21 1.93
C THR A 36 9.28 -6.57 1.25
N ASP A 37 8.05 -7.06 1.09
CA ASP A 37 7.79 -8.31 0.38
C ASP A 37 8.17 -8.22 -1.10
N ARG A 38 7.87 -7.10 -1.76
CA ARG A 38 8.30 -6.85 -3.15
C ARG A 38 9.82 -6.81 -3.28
N GLN A 39 10.53 -6.20 -2.32
CA GLN A 39 11.99 -6.20 -2.29
C GLN A 39 12.55 -7.63 -2.20
N ARG A 40 11.92 -8.50 -1.41
CA ARG A 40 12.33 -9.90 -1.22
C ARG A 40 12.00 -10.77 -2.43
N GLN A 41 10.76 -10.70 -2.90
CA GLN A 41 10.22 -11.57 -3.96
C GLN A 41 10.64 -11.14 -5.36
N ARG A 42 10.97 -9.85 -5.53
CA ARG A 42 11.42 -9.23 -6.78
C ARG A 42 10.56 -9.60 -8.02
N PRO A 43 9.23 -9.42 -7.97
CA PRO A 43 8.36 -9.79 -9.09
C PRO A 43 8.71 -9.00 -10.35
N ALA A 44 8.69 -9.69 -11.50
CA ALA A 44 8.99 -9.09 -12.80
C ALA A 44 8.04 -7.92 -13.11
N GLY A 45 8.60 -6.83 -13.65
CA GLY A 45 7.83 -5.62 -13.99
C GLY A 45 7.44 -4.74 -12.80
N SER A 46 7.90 -5.04 -11.57
CA SER A 46 7.60 -4.18 -10.43
C SER A 46 8.34 -2.84 -10.49
N ALA A 47 7.57 -1.75 -10.49
CA ALA A 47 8.10 -0.40 -10.39
C ALA A 47 8.92 -0.18 -9.10
N THR A 48 8.50 -0.76 -7.97
CA THR A 48 9.25 -0.72 -6.71
C THR A 48 10.62 -1.39 -6.85
N VAL A 49 10.68 -2.56 -7.48
CA VAL A 49 11.96 -3.26 -7.71
C VAL A 49 12.88 -2.42 -8.59
N ALA A 50 12.35 -1.84 -9.68
CA ALA A 50 13.11 -0.95 -10.54
C ALA A 50 13.63 0.31 -9.79
N ALA A 51 12.81 0.90 -8.92
CA ALA A 51 13.21 2.03 -8.09
C ALA A 51 14.28 1.66 -7.04
N LEU A 52 14.21 0.45 -6.48
CA LEU A 52 15.23 -0.07 -5.58
C LEU A 52 16.56 -0.28 -6.32
N ASP A 53 16.52 -0.89 -7.50
CA ASP A 53 17.69 -1.19 -8.32
C ASP A 53 18.37 0.06 -8.89
N ALA A 54 17.61 1.16 -9.06
CA ALA A 54 18.15 2.45 -9.51
C ALA A 54 19.13 3.10 -8.50
N GLY A 55 19.15 2.62 -7.25
CA GLY A 55 20.08 3.03 -6.22
C GLY A 55 19.72 4.36 -5.52
N VAL A 56 20.41 4.62 -4.41
CA VAL A 56 20.08 5.70 -3.45
C VAL A 56 20.04 7.09 -4.08
N HIS A 57 20.89 7.38 -5.07
CA HIS A 57 20.90 8.69 -5.73
C HIS A 57 19.60 8.95 -6.51
N ALA A 58 19.10 7.96 -7.23
CA ALA A 58 17.84 8.06 -7.97
C ALA A 58 16.64 8.13 -7.01
N GLN A 59 16.67 7.34 -5.94
CA GLN A 59 15.65 7.36 -4.89
C GLN A 59 15.56 8.74 -4.22
N GLY A 60 16.72 9.30 -3.85
CA GLY A 60 16.80 10.63 -3.22
C GLY A 60 16.28 11.75 -4.13
N LYS A 61 16.60 11.70 -5.44
CA LYS A 61 16.01 12.64 -6.41
C LYS A 61 14.48 12.58 -6.42
N LYS A 62 13.91 11.38 -6.40
CA LYS A 62 12.46 11.21 -6.36
C LYS A 62 11.85 11.74 -5.07
N VAL A 63 12.46 11.48 -3.90
CA VAL A 63 11.99 12.09 -2.63
C VAL A 63 11.93 13.62 -2.73
N VAL A 64 12.94 14.25 -3.30
CA VAL A 64 12.97 15.72 -3.47
C VAL A 64 11.92 16.19 -4.47
N GLU A 65 11.70 15.47 -5.56
CA GLU A 65 10.67 15.76 -6.57
C GLU A 65 9.27 15.76 -5.94
N GLU A 66 8.87 14.66 -5.27
CA GLU A 66 7.53 14.60 -4.66
C GLU A 66 7.38 15.62 -3.52
N ALA A 67 8.46 15.94 -2.77
CA ALA A 67 8.40 16.96 -1.74
C ALA A 67 8.11 18.36 -2.32
N ALA A 68 8.67 18.68 -3.48
CA ALA A 68 8.35 19.90 -4.20
C ALA A 68 6.90 19.87 -4.71
N GLU A 69 6.43 18.74 -5.23
CA GLU A 69 5.05 18.59 -5.71
C GLU A 69 4.03 18.70 -4.58
N VAL A 70 4.30 18.13 -3.40
CA VAL A 70 3.48 18.31 -2.19
C VAL A 70 3.37 19.79 -1.83
N TRP A 71 4.49 20.53 -1.84
CA TRP A 71 4.47 21.96 -1.54
C TRP A 71 3.62 22.73 -2.56
N MET A 72 3.84 22.50 -3.86
CA MET A 72 3.10 23.17 -4.91
C MET A 72 1.60 22.85 -4.86
N ALA A 73 1.24 21.57 -4.63
CA ALA A 73 -0.15 21.15 -4.51
C ALA A 73 -0.83 21.78 -3.30
N ALA A 74 -0.14 21.84 -2.16
CA ALA A 74 -0.67 22.48 -0.95
C ALA A 74 -0.89 23.99 -1.12
N GLU A 75 -0.11 24.68 -1.94
CA GLU A 75 -0.28 26.12 -2.20
C GLU A 75 -1.34 26.44 -3.26
N HIS A 76 -1.52 25.56 -4.25
CA HIS A 76 -2.21 25.93 -5.49
C HIS A 76 -3.28 24.96 -5.96
N GLU A 77 -3.37 23.76 -5.39
CA GLU A 77 -4.25 22.70 -5.86
C GLU A 77 -5.32 22.32 -4.83
N SER A 78 -6.16 21.35 -5.18
CA SER A 78 -7.20 20.84 -4.27
C SER A 78 -6.62 20.00 -3.13
N ALA A 79 -7.41 19.82 -2.08
CA ALA A 79 -7.08 18.90 -0.98
C ALA A 79 -6.87 17.45 -1.47
N GLU A 80 -7.62 17.03 -2.49
CA GLU A 80 -7.50 15.70 -3.09
C GLU A 80 -6.16 15.54 -3.83
N ARG A 81 -5.76 16.52 -4.65
CA ARG A 81 -4.43 16.52 -5.28
C ARG A 81 -3.31 16.57 -4.26
N THR A 82 -3.45 17.38 -3.22
CA THR A 82 -2.46 17.44 -2.13
C THR A 82 -2.32 16.08 -1.44
N ALA A 83 -3.43 15.40 -1.16
CA ALA A 83 -3.40 14.06 -0.57
C ALA A 83 -2.74 13.02 -1.49
N GLU A 84 -2.96 13.13 -2.81
CA GLU A 84 -2.28 12.30 -3.81
C GLU A 84 -0.75 12.50 -3.76
N GLU A 85 -0.25 13.73 -3.81
CA GLU A 85 1.20 13.99 -3.75
C GLU A 85 1.81 13.53 -2.41
N ILE A 86 1.11 13.74 -1.30
CA ILE A 86 1.55 13.23 0.00
C ILE A 86 1.66 11.71 -0.03
N SER A 87 0.70 11.01 -0.65
CA SER A 87 0.75 9.55 -0.77
C SER A 87 1.97 9.07 -1.56
N GLN A 88 2.33 9.78 -2.64
CA GLN A 88 3.51 9.48 -3.45
C GLN A 88 4.80 9.73 -2.66
N LEU A 89 4.88 10.84 -1.92
CA LEU A 89 6.01 11.15 -1.04
C LEU A 89 6.20 10.07 0.03
N LEU A 90 5.12 9.64 0.71
CA LEU A 90 5.19 8.56 1.70
C LEU A 90 5.71 7.25 1.10
N TYR A 91 5.28 6.91 -0.11
CA TYR A 91 5.83 5.78 -0.86
C TYR A 91 7.34 5.96 -1.13
N ARG A 92 7.79 7.11 -1.63
CA ARG A 92 9.21 7.36 -1.92
C ARG A 92 10.08 7.28 -0.68
N ILE A 93 9.59 7.78 0.46
CA ILE A 93 10.27 7.69 1.76
C ILE A 93 10.48 6.22 2.12
N GLN A 94 9.45 5.37 2.03
CA GLN A 94 9.61 3.95 2.32
C GLN A 94 10.54 3.23 1.34
N VAL A 95 10.55 3.60 0.06
CA VAL A 95 11.50 3.04 -0.93
C VAL A 95 12.95 3.37 -0.58
N ILE A 96 13.26 4.63 -0.21
CA ILE A 96 14.63 4.99 0.19
C ILE A 96 15.02 4.37 1.54
N MET A 97 14.07 4.16 2.47
CA MET A 97 14.31 3.38 3.69
C MET A 97 14.78 1.97 3.34
N LEU A 98 14.05 1.25 2.47
CA LEU A 98 14.42 -0.08 2.02
C LEU A 98 15.74 -0.11 1.25
N GLY A 99 16.02 0.92 0.42
CA GLY A 99 17.30 1.08 -0.26
C GLY A 99 18.49 1.32 0.68
N ARG A 100 18.24 1.82 1.89
CA ARG A 100 19.24 2.02 2.96
C ARG A 100 19.25 0.91 4.01
N GLY A 101 18.33 -0.04 3.94
CA GLY A 101 18.19 -1.12 4.92
C GLY A 101 17.61 -0.68 6.26
N LEU A 102 16.76 0.36 6.26
CA LEU A 102 16.07 0.86 7.46
C LEU A 102 14.69 0.24 7.61
N GLY A 103 14.34 -0.16 8.84
CA GLY A 103 12.99 -0.56 9.21
C GLY A 103 12.15 0.62 9.71
N LEU A 104 10.84 0.38 9.93
CA LEU A 104 9.95 1.37 10.55
C LEU A 104 10.41 1.73 11.97
N GLU A 105 10.86 0.76 12.76
CA GLU A 105 11.35 0.98 14.13
C GLU A 105 12.51 1.98 14.19
N ASP A 106 13.41 1.93 13.21
CA ASP A 106 14.54 2.86 13.11
C ASP A 106 14.09 4.30 12.93
N VAL A 107 12.96 4.54 12.27
CA VAL A 107 12.38 5.88 12.06
C VAL A 107 11.49 6.27 13.24
N TYR A 108 10.63 5.37 13.70
CA TYR A 108 9.66 5.63 14.76
C TYR A 108 10.31 5.97 16.10
N ARG A 109 11.53 5.50 16.36
CA ARG A 109 12.28 5.90 17.57
C ARG A 109 12.62 7.40 17.65
N HIS A 110 12.47 8.13 16.54
CA HIS A 110 12.78 9.55 16.41
C HIS A 110 11.54 10.45 16.38
N LEU A 111 10.34 9.87 16.46
CA LEU A 111 9.06 10.58 16.55
C LEU A 111 8.67 10.79 18.01
#